data_AF-A0A954KL89-F1
#
_entry.id   AF-A0A954KL89-F1
#
_cell.length_a   1.000
_cell.length_b   1.000
_cell.length_c   1.000
_cell.angle_alpha   90.00
_cell.angle_beta   90.00
_cell.angle_gamma   90.00
#
_symmetry.space_group_name_H-M   'P 1'
#
loop_
_entity.id
_entity.type
_entity.pdbx_description
1 polymer ?
#
loop_
_entity_poly.entity_id
_entity_poly.type
_entity_poly.pdbx_seq_one_letter_code
_entity_poly.pdbx_strand_id
1 'polypeptide(L)'
;MSKPSDATDVQESNAGLRPEIEQIIASGQRRVSKERSGSALTVLMLCSASAVLLWSCFTPLDFSPIAWIALVPLIQVVRLNSIPRWSWMILFITGFIWSAVTLQWMRLGDPAMIIALLALSFYLAFYFPAFVWISRRIHSRGFPLLIAVPVVWTSLEYVRAYLLTGFSWYYLGHSQYQWSAFIQIADITGAYGVSFVVALANTAVAIQIPYNLLKSWNLDSGASAIEEHQVPRQFVDRPRTAGLIAVSVVTLCCGYGSVRSVDPASFRAGPVVALIQGNFSPEVKHDPEEWVTRYQIHDQLTRRCVDLRPDLIVWPETMWPWPDRTVEGDVTDEQLLEQLPPPMRESGDFTPEMISRIWRSDDVRKSLHDHAAAVGAALMMGIESHVVSASDLKAFNSAAFVRPDLGYMGRYDKIHRVIFGEYIPLKSIFPWLTNLTPFGPYFGIAAGESPMIFETAGFRLAPLICFEDTVPHLVRRIAGKQDESGQACDVLVNLTNDAWFRGSSELDQHLITAVFRCVETRKPLVRAVNGGISAFIDGNGTIREPDQILVAEESTMSLTPAFRTVSGMRDPETGRWRRQMSAIVFGQVPLDDRRSLYLQIGDVFAASCLVAMLVGCFKRVHVSAA
;
A
#
# COMPACT_ATOMS: atom_id res chain seq x y z
N MET A 1 -30.77 -81.14 -18.01
CA MET A 1 -30.89 -82.01 -19.21
C MET A 1 -31.35 -81.14 -20.38
N SER A 2 -30.63 -81.25 -21.50
CA SER A 2 -31.00 -80.93 -22.91
C SER A 2 -31.56 -79.55 -23.33
N LYS A 3 -30.76 -78.83 -24.13
CA LYS A 3 -31.13 -77.96 -25.28
C LYS A 3 -31.96 -78.74 -26.34
N PRO A 4 -32.64 -78.12 -27.35
CA PRO A 4 -32.26 -76.97 -28.22
C PRO A 4 -33.45 -75.99 -28.48
N SER A 5 -33.50 -74.97 -29.35
CA SER A 5 -32.65 -74.17 -30.26
C SER A 5 -33.46 -72.89 -30.52
N ASP A 6 -32.82 -71.73 -30.60
CA ASP A 6 -33.13 -70.71 -31.61
C ASP A 6 -32.11 -69.57 -31.55
N ALA A 7 -31.46 -69.34 -32.68
CA ALA A 7 -30.54 -68.26 -32.94
C ALA A 7 -31.02 -67.56 -34.22
N THR A 8 -31.38 -66.29 -34.09
CA THR A 8 -31.37 -65.34 -35.21
C THR A 8 -30.95 -63.97 -34.68
N ASP A 9 -29.82 -63.51 -35.22
CA ASP A 9 -29.30 -62.16 -35.17
C ASP A 9 -30.39 -61.12 -35.47
N VAL A 10 -30.43 -60.07 -34.66
CA VAL A 10 -30.92 -58.76 -35.10
C VAL A 10 -29.78 -57.76 -34.93
N GLN A 11 -29.03 -57.59 -36.02
CA GLN A 11 -28.29 -56.37 -36.31
C GLN A 11 -29.30 -55.22 -36.42
N GLU A 12 -29.37 -54.34 -35.42
CA GLU A 12 -29.91 -53.00 -35.64
C GLU A 12 -28.82 -52.12 -36.24
N SER A 13 -29.03 -51.80 -37.51
CA SER A 13 -28.26 -50.90 -38.35
C SER A 13 -28.10 -49.52 -37.71
N ASN A 14 -26.87 -49.02 -37.67
CA ASN A 14 -26.59 -47.59 -37.77
C ASN A 14 -27.17 -47.08 -39.09
N ALA A 15 -28.43 -46.66 -39.06
CA ALA A 15 -29.05 -45.93 -40.16
C ALA A 15 -28.31 -44.60 -40.28
N GLY A 16 -27.57 -44.45 -41.38
CA GLY A 16 -26.85 -43.22 -41.73
C GLY A 16 -27.80 -42.03 -41.64
N LEU A 17 -27.35 -41.01 -40.90
CA LEU A 17 -28.03 -39.71 -40.88
C LEU A 17 -28.16 -39.22 -42.33
N ARG A 18 -29.28 -38.54 -42.65
CA ARG A 18 -29.44 -37.94 -44.00
C ARG A 18 -28.21 -37.08 -44.31
N PRO A 19 -27.67 -37.12 -45.55
CA PRO A 19 -26.48 -36.35 -45.94
C PRO A 19 -26.60 -34.85 -45.63
N GLU A 20 -27.82 -34.33 -45.66
CA GLU A 20 -28.16 -32.95 -45.29
C GLU A 20 -27.97 -32.68 -43.80
N ILE A 21 -28.33 -33.62 -42.92
CA ILE A 21 -28.15 -33.51 -41.46
C ILE A 21 -26.66 -33.67 -41.11
N GLU A 22 -25.94 -34.57 -41.78
CA GLU A 22 -24.50 -34.68 -41.64
C GLU A 22 -23.78 -33.43 -42.14
N GLN A 23 -24.23 -32.80 -43.24
CA GLN A 23 -23.71 -31.51 -43.69
C GLN A 23 -24.08 -30.36 -42.75
N ILE A 24 -25.26 -30.35 -42.12
CA ILE A 24 -25.66 -29.35 -41.14
C ILE A 24 -24.85 -29.52 -39.83
N ILE A 25 -24.64 -30.75 -39.38
CA ILE A 25 -23.80 -31.05 -38.21
C ILE A 25 -22.34 -30.74 -38.53
N ALA A 26 -21.82 -31.13 -39.69
CA ALA A 26 -20.44 -30.84 -40.09
C ALA A 26 -20.21 -29.35 -40.35
N SER A 27 -21.18 -28.62 -40.90
CA SER A 27 -21.12 -27.17 -41.07
C SER A 27 -21.28 -26.43 -39.75
N GLY A 28 -22.13 -26.92 -38.84
CA GLY A 28 -22.27 -26.45 -37.46
C GLY A 28 -21.00 -26.69 -36.63
N GLN A 29 -20.41 -27.88 -36.70
CA GLN A 29 -19.14 -28.22 -36.06
C GLN A 29 -17.95 -27.48 -36.69
N ARG A 30 -17.95 -27.23 -38.01
CA ARG A 30 -16.96 -26.36 -38.67
C ARG A 30 -17.14 -24.88 -38.32
N ARG A 31 -18.37 -24.41 -38.06
CA ARG A 31 -18.64 -23.05 -37.54
C ARG A 31 -18.15 -22.91 -36.10
N VAL A 32 -18.56 -23.83 -35.23
CA VAL A 32 -18.21 -23.83 -33.79
C VAL A 32 -16.71 -24.04 -33.56
N SER A 33 -16.01 -24.81 -34.41
CA SER A 33 -14.55 -24.97 -34.32
C SER A 33 -13.76 -23.80 -34.92
N LYS A 34 -14.32 -23.05 -35.89
CA LYS A 34 -13.71 -21.83 -36.44
C LYS A 34 -13.85 -20.57 -35.55
N GLU A 35 -14.76 -20.58 -34.58
CA GLU A 35 -15.09 -19.41 -33.76
C GLU A 35 -14.26 -19.25 -32.47
N ARG A 36 -13.39 -20.21 -32.12
CA ARG A 36 -12.51 -20.09 -30.94
C ARG A 36 -11.25 -19.28 -31.29
N SER A 37 -11.35 -17.97 -31.25
CA SER A 37 -10.20 -17.05 -31.30
C SER A 37 -9.55 -16.89 -29.92
N GLY A 38 -8.22 -16.76 -29.87
CA GLY A 38 -7.42 -16.80 -28.63
C GLY A 38 -7.19 -18.22 -28.09
N SER A 39 -6.00 -18.80 -28.27
CA SER A 39 -5.67 -20.07 -27.62
C SER A 39 -5.42 -19.85 -26.12
N ALA A 40 -5.63 -20.88 -25.29
CA ALA A 40 -5.28 -20.80 -23.87
C ALA A 40 -3.79 -20.48 -23.68
N LEU A 41 -2.94 -20.99 -24.58
CA LEU A 41 -1.51 -20.69 -24.64
C LEU A 41 -1.24 -19.21 -24.95
N THR A 42 -1.99 -18.60 -25.87
CA THR A 42 -1.89 -17.17 -26.17
C THR A 42 -2.16 -16.35 -24.92
N VAL A 43 -3.28 -16.64 -24.23
CA VAL A 43 -3.64 -15.89 -23.02
C VAL A 43 -2.55 -16.05 -21.99
N LEU A 44 -2.04 -17.26 -21.78
CA LEU A 44 -0.92 -17.53 -20.86
C LEU A 44 0.32 -16.70 -21.22
N MET A 45 0.74 -16.68 -22.48
CA MET A 45 1.92 -15.92 -22.92
C MET A 45 1.73 -14.42 -22.67
N LEU A 46 0.59 -13.86 -23.07
CA LEU A 46 0.32 -12.43 -22.93
C LEU A 46 0.17 -12.00 -21.48
N CYS A 47 -0.60 -12.73 -20.67
CA CYS A 47 -0.77 -12.38 -19.27
C CYS A 47 0.52 -12.58 -18.47
N SER A 48 1.30 -13.62 -18.76
CA SER A 48 2.61 -13.84 -18.12
C SER A 48 3.62 -12.76 -18.51
N ALA A 49 3.62 -12.33 -19.77
CA ALA A 49 4.45 -11.20 -20.21
C ALA A 49 4.10 -9.92 -19.41
N SER A 50 2.82 -9.58 -19.30
CA SER A 50 2.40 -8.44 -18.46
C SER A 50 2.75 -8.62 -16.99
N ALA A 51 2.61 -9.82 -16.42
CA ALA A 51 3.00 -10.08 -15.03
C ALA A 51 4.50 -9.83 -14.79
N VAL A 52 5.37 -10.33 -15.68
CA VAL A 52 6.82 -10.10 -15.59
C VAL A 52 7.15 -8.61 -15.74
N LEU A 53 6.54 -7.95 -16.73
CA LEU A 53 6.75 -6.52 -16.93
C LEU A 53 6.29 -5.73 -15.71
N LEU A 54 5.09 -5.97 -15.19
CA LEU A 54 4.57 -5.31 -13.99
C LEU A 54 5.48 -5.53 -12.77
N TRP A 55 5.92 -6.77 -12.53
CA TRP A 55 6.87 -7.06 -11.45
C TRP A 55 8.18 -6.26 -11.60
N SER A 56 8.71 -6.15 -12.82
CA SER A 56 9.95 -5.40 -13.06
C SER A 56 9.84 -3.88 -12.86
N CYS A 57 8.61 -3.33 -12.91
CA CYS A 57 8.36 -1.90 -12.67
C CYS A 57 8.54 -1.52 -11.20
N PHE A 58 8.38 -2.49 -10.30
CA PHE A 58 8.39 -2.29 -8.86
C PHE A 58 9.67 -2.85 -8.25
N THR A 59 9.90 -2.48 -6.99
CA THR A 59 11.02 -3.01 -6.20
C THR A 59 10.92 -4.55 -6.13
N PRO A 60 12.03 -5.30 -6.26
CA PRO A 60 13.41 -4.84 -6.18
C PRO A 60 14.04 -4.31 -7.48
N LEU A 61 13.42 -4.54 -8.66
CA LEU A 61 14.01 -4.07 -9.93
C LEU A 61 13.85 -2.57 -10.11
N ASP A 62 12.71 -2.04 -9.70
CA ASP A 62 12.38 -0.61 -9.70
C ASP A 62 12.59 0.08 -11.07
N PHE A 63 12.36 -0.66 -12.17
CA PHE A 63 12.60 -0.15 -13.52
C PHE A 63 11.36 0.56 -14.07
N SER A 64 11.14 1.76 -13.54
CA SER A 64 10.01 2.66 -13.79
C SER A 64 9.59 2.82 -15.29
N PRO A 65 10.52 2.91 -16.28
CA PRO A 65 10.14 3.07 -17.69
C PRO A 65 9.31 1.92 -18.27
N ILE A 66 9.45 0.68 -17.75
CA ILE A 66 8.68 -0.47 -18.25
C ILE A 66 7.18 -0.32 -17.97
N ALA A 67 6.79 0.43 -16.94
CA ALA A 67 5.38 0.60 -16.56
C ALA A 67 4.54 1.17 -17.71
N TRP A 68 5.13 1.96 -18.61
CA TRP A 68 4.48 2.55 -19.78
C TRP A 68 4.09 1.54 -20.88
N ILE A 69 4.61 0.31 -20.79
CA ILE A 69 4.28 -0.81 -21.70
C ILE A 69 3.87 -2.09 -20.97
N ALA A 70 3.88 -2.12 -19.64
CA ALA A 70 3.65 -3.32 -18.84
C ALA A 70 2.26 -3.94 -19.02
N LEU A 71 1.23 -3.13 -19.25
CA LEU A 71 -0.14 -3.60 -19.50
C LEU A 71 -0.41 -3.93 -20.96
N VAL A 72 0.48 -3.56 -21.90
CA VAL A 72 0.26 -3.76 -23.34
C VAL A 72 -0.09 -5.22 -23.68
N PRO A 73 0.66 -6.25 -23.21
CA PRO A 73 0.29 -7.65 -23.47
C PRO A 73 -1.09 -8.04 -22.91
N LEU A 74 -1.42 -7.67 -21.67
CA LEU A 74 -2.71 -7.95 -21.06
C LEU A 74 -3.87 -7.25 -21.78
N ILE A 75 -3.65 -6.03 -22.28
CA ILE A 75 -4.62 -5.31 -23.11
C ILE A 75 -4.84 -6.03 -24.45
N GLN A 76 -3.85 -6.75 -25.00
CA GLN A 76 -4.10 -7.59 -26.18
C GLN A 76 -5.09 -8.73 -25.88
N VAL A 77 -5.11 -9.27 -24.65
CA VAL A 77 -6.14 -10.25 -24.24
C VAL A 77 -7.54 -9.62 -24.27
N VAL A 78 -7.68 -8.35 -23.90
CA VAL A 78 -8.94 -7.59 -24.02
C VAL A 78 -9.39 -7.49 -25.47
N ARG A 79 -8.45 -7.42 -26.42
CA ARG A 79 -8.73 -7.25 -27.86
C ARG A 79 -9.04 -8.55 -28.61
N LEU A 80 -8.78 -9.73 -28.03
CA LEU A 80 -9.07 -11.02 -28.68
C LEU A 80 -10.58 -11.17 -28.96
N ASN A 81 -10.98 -11.79 -30.08
CA ASN A 81 -12.40 -11.95 -30.39
C ASN A 81 -13.11 -12.87 -29.40
N SER A 82 -12.48 -13.99 -29.03
CA SER A 82 -12.98 -14.87 -27.98
C SER A 82 -11.92 -15.19 -26.93
N ILE A 83 -12.36 -15.70 -25.78
CA ILE A 83 -11.47 -16.17 -24.71
C ILE A 83 -11.99 -17.55 -24.26
N PRO A 84 -11.17 -18.62 -24.36
CA PRO A 84 -11.54 -19.94 -23.87
C PRO A 84 -11.88 -19.93 -22.38
N ARG A 85 -12.78 -20.82 -21.94
CA ARG A 85 -13.20 -20.89 -20.52
C ARG A 85 -12.01 -21.05 -19.55
N TRP A 86 -11.05 -21.90 -19.90
CA TRP A 86 -9.84 -22.12 -19.10
C TRP A 86 -8.92 -20.91 -18.98
N SER A 87 -8.98 -19.97 -19.93
CA SER A 87 -8.16 -18.75 -19.90
C SER A 87 -8.49 -17.82 -18.75
N TRP A 88 -9.71 -17.88 -18.18
CA TRP A 88 -10.05 -17.15 -16.97
C TRP A 88 -9.32 -17.67 -15.74
N MET A 89 -9.14 -18.99 -15.66
CA MET A 89 -8.31 -19.63 -14.63
C MET A 89 -6.83 -19.29 -14.83
N ILE A 90 -6.35 -19.22 -16.09
CA ILE A 90 -4.99 -18.79 -16.39
C ILE A 90 -4.75 -17.34 -15.91
N LEU A 91 -5.66 -16.41 -16.22
CA LEU A 91 -5.58 -15.03 -15.75
C LEU A 91 -5.52 -14.95 -14.22
N PHE A 92 -6.34 -15.75 -13.54
CA PHE A 92 -6.34 -15.85 -12.08
C PHE A 92 -4.99 -16.40 -11.56
N ILE A 93 -4.52 -17.54 -12.05
CA ILE A 93 -3.26 -18.17 -11.62
C ILE A 93 -2.07 -17.24 -11.89
N THR A 94 -2.01 -16.58 -13.04
CA THR A 94 -0.96 -15.61 -13.35
C THR A 94 -1.01 -14.41 -12.40
N GLY A 95 -2.20 -13.86 -12.12
CA GLY A 95 -2.37 -12.79 -11.13
C GLY A 95 -1.96 -13.23 -9.72
N PHE A 96 -2.26 -14.48 -9.34
CA PHE A 96 -1.83 -15.08 -8.08
C PHE A 96 -0.31 -15.17 -7.98
N ILE A 97 0.35 -15.74 -8.99
CA ILE A 97 1.82 -15.88 -9.04
C ILE A 97 2.47 -14.50 -9.00
N TRP A 98 1.98 -13.55 -9.80
CA TRP A 98 2.48 -12.17 -9.79
C TRP A 98 2.39 -11.54 -8.41
N SER A 99 1.22 -11.66 -7.75
CA SER A 99 0.99 -11.10 -6.41
C SER A 99 1.90 -11.77 -5.38
N ALA A 100 2.01 -13.11 -5.40
CA ALA A 100 2.83 -13.86 -4.47
C ALA A 100 4.33 -13.54 -4.61
N VAL A 101 4.82 -13.36 -5.84
CA VAL A 101 6.21 -12.97 -6.12
C VAL A 101 6.45 -11.52 -5.71
N THR A 102 5.52 -10.61 -5.98
CA THR A 102 5.64 -9.19 -5.62
C THR A 102 5.60 -8.98 -4.11
N LEU A 103 4.77 -9.75 -3.40
CA LEU A 103 4.54 -9.68 -1.97
C LEU A 103 5.39 -10.66 -1.16
N GLN A 104 6.35 -11.35 -1.78
CA GLN A 104 7.10 -12.42 -1.11
C GLN A 104 7.82 -11.97 0.16
N TRP A 105 8.08 -10.67 0.31
CA TRP A 105 8.69 -10.06 1.49
C TRP A 105 7.87 -10.30 2.76
N MET A 106 6.54 -10.47 2.66
CA MET A 106 5.65 -10.74 3.79
C MET A 106 6.07 -11.98 4.59
N ARG A 107 6.70 -12.97 3.93
CA ARG A 107 7.18 -14.20 4.57
C ARG A 107 8.29 -13.97 5.60
N LEU A 108 8.93 -12.80 5.58
CA LEU A 108 10.05 -12.48 6.45
C LEU A 108 9.59 -12.02 7.84
N GLY A 109 8.36 -11.52 7.96
CA GLY A 109 7.84 -11.02 9.24
C GLY A 109 7.65 -12.12 10.28
N ASP A 110 7.15 -13.28 9.87
CA ASP A 110 7.00 -14.48 10.70
C ASP A 110 6.70 -15.70 9.80
N PRO A 111 7.10 -16.94 10.14
CA PRO A 111 6.74 -18.13 9.36
C PRO A 111 5.23 -18.31 9.11
N ALA A 112 4.36 -17.92 10.04
CA ALA A 112 2.91 -17.97 9.90
C ALA A 112 2.37 -17.00 8.82
N MET A 113 3.12 -15.93 8.50
CA MET A 113 2.73 -14.95 7.48
C MET A 113 2.70 -15.51 6.05
N ILE A 114 3.22 -16.72 5.82
CA ILE A 114 3.03 -17.42 4.54
C ILE A 114 1.54 -17.61 4.25
N ILE A 115 0.72 -17.93 5.26
CA ILE A 115 -0.73 -18.09 5.08
C ILE A 115 -1.36 -16.75 4.67
N ALA A 116 -0.98 -15.66 5.34
CA ALA A 116 -1.45 -14.32 5.02
C ALA A 116 -1.01 -13.89 3.60
N LEU A 117 0.23 -14.18 3.20
CA LEU A 117 0.74 -13.94 1.85
C LEU A 117 -0.08 -14.67 0.79
N LEU A 118 -0.34 -15.97 0.98
CA LEU A 118 -1.12 -16.77 0.04
C LEU A 118 -2.58 -16.30 -0.02
N ALA A 119 -3.19 -15.98 1.13
CA ALA A 119 -4.55 -15.45 1.20
C ALA A 119 -4.68 -14.09 0.51
N LEU A 120 -3.75 -13.16 0.76
CA LEU A 120 -3.72 -11.85 0.12
C LEU A 120 -3.48 -12.00 -1.39
N SER A 121 -2.56 -12.89 -1.81
CA SER A 121 -2.30 -13.17 -3.22
C SER A 121 -3.51 -13.78 -3.92
N PHE A 122 -4.28 -14.64 -3.24
CA PHE A 122 -5.53 -15.18 -3.75
C PHE A 122 -6.59 -14.09 -3.95
N TYR A 123 -6.72 -13.17 -2.99
CA TYR A 123 -7.59 -12.00 -3.15
C TYR A 123 -7.16 -11.11 -4.33
N LEU A 124 -5.87 -10.80 -4.43
CA LEU A 124 -5.34 -9.93 -5.50
C LEU A 124 -5.39 -10.59 -6.88
N ALA A 125 -5.36 -11.92 -6.95
CA ALA A 125 -5.46 -12.68 -8.19
C ALA A 125 -6.76 -12.40 -8.97
N PHE A 126 -7.85 -12.02 -8.30
CA PHE A 126 -9.12 -11.69 -8.96
C PHE A 126 -9.07 -10.42 -9.81
N TYR A 127 -8.10 -9.53 -9.58
CA TYR A 127 -8.02 -8.25 -10.29
C TYR A 127 -7.63 -8.42 -11.76
N PHE A 128 -6.82 -9.43 -12.11
CA PHE A 128 -6.46 -9.74 -13.50
C PHE A 128 -7.67 -10.17 -14.35
N PRO A 129 -8.43 -11.22 -13.98
CA PRO A 129 -9.62 -11.60 -14.72
C PRO A 129 -10.71 -10.53 -14.65
N ALA A 130 -10.88 -9.81 -13.53
CA ALA A 130 -11.81 -8.70 -13.44
C ALA A 130 -11.47 -7.58 -14.44
N PHE A 131 -10.20 -7.17 -14.51
CA PHE A 131 -9.73 -6.17 -15.47
C PHE A 131 -10.06 -6.57 -16.91
N VAL A 132 -9.71 -7.80 -17.30
CA VAL A 132 -9.98 -8.30 -18.66
C VAL A 132 -11.48 -8.38 -18.92
N TRP A 133 -12.26 -8.95 -18.01
CA TRP A 133 -13.70 -9.13 -18.19
C TRP A 133 -14.44 -7.80 -18.30
N ILE A 134 -14.20 -6.87 -17.37
CA ILE A 134 -14.87 -5.56 -17.33
C ILE A 134 -14.48 -4.74 -18.57
N SER A 135 -13.18 -4.67 -18.91
CA SER A 135 -12.72 -3.90 -20.07
C SER A 135 -13.35 -4.41 -21.36
N ARG A 136 -13.40 -5.74 -21.56
CA ARG A 136 -14.11 -6.37 -22.70
C ARG A 136 -15.59 -6.05 -22.68
N ARG A 137 -16.22 -6.09 -21.51
CA ARG A 137 -17.65 -5.89 -21.35
C ARG A 137 -18.09 -4.46 -21.63
N ILE A 138 -17.24 -3.48 -21.30
CA ILE A 138 -17.44 -2.06 -21.62
C ILE A 138 -17.16 -1.81 -23.10
N HIS A 139 -16.05 -2.35 -23.62
CA HIS A 139 -15.68 -2.17 -25.04
C HIS A 139 -16.71 -2.78 -26.00
N SER A 140 -17.22 -4.00 -25.71
CA SER A 140 -18.29 -4.65 -26.48
C SER A 140 -19.61 -3.88 -26.53
N ARG A 141 -19.79 -2.84 -25.69
CA ARG A 141 -20.93 -1.92 -25.73
C ARG A 141 -20.67 -0.65 -26.51
N GLY A 142 -19.56 -0.57 -27.24
CA GLY A 142 -19.20 0.55 -28.08
C GLY A 142 -18.57 1.71 -27.31
N PHE A 143 -17.88 1.46 -26.20
CA PHE A 143 -16.98 2.45 -25.62
C PHE A 143 -15.55 2.28 -26.20
N PRO A 144 -14.82 3.37 -26.49
CA PRO A 144 -13.47 3.25 -27.03
C PRO A 144 -12.55 2.54 -26.06
N LEU A 145 -11.65 1.70 -26.57
CA LEU A 145 -10.68 1.00 -25.73
C LEU A 145 -9.80 1.99 -24.96
N LEU A 146 -9.41 3.10 -25.61
CA LEU A 146 -8.60 4.18 -25.02
C LEU A 146 -9.23 4.81 -23.76
N ILE A 147 -10.55 4.70 -23.60
CA ILE A 147 -11.27 5.19 -22.41
C ILE A 147 -11.54 4.02 -21.44
N ALA A 148 -12.01 2.90 -21.96
CA ALA A 148 -12.44 1.76 -21.14
C ALA A 148 -11.29 1.24 -20.25
N VAL A 149 -10.10 1.03 -20.81
CA VAL A 149 -8.99 0.41 -20.07
C VAL A 149 -8.50 1.27 -18.90
N PRO A 150 -8.17 2.57 -19.08
CA PRO A 150 -7.71 3.42 -17.97
C PRO A 150 -8.76 3.58 -16.88
N VAL A 151 -10.04 3.76 -17.26
CA VAL A 151 -11.15 3.85 -16.31
C VAL A 151 -11.26 2.57 -15.49
N VAL A 152 -11.22 1.40 -16.13
CA VAL A 152 -11.32 0.11 -15.42
C VAL A 152 -10.11 -0.11 -14.51
N TRP A 153 -8.90 0.15 -14.98
CA TRP A 153 -7.68 -0.02 -14.17
C TRP A 153 -7.72 0.84 -12.90
N THR A 154 -7.99 2.14 -13.05
CA THR A 154 -8.11 3.06 -11.92
C THR A 154 -9.25 2.70 -10.98
N SER A 155 -10.40 2.27 -11.52
CA SER A 155 -11.54 1.83 -10.70
C SER A 155 -11.19 0.59 -9.86
N LEU A 156 -10.42 -0.34 -10.43
CA LEU A 156 -9.98 -1.53 -9.73
C LEU A 156 -8.95 -1.21 -8.64
N GLU A 157 -8.00 -0.30 -8.89
CA GLU A 157 -7.10 0.20 -7.83
C GLU A 157 -7.87 0.92 -6.71
N TYR A 158 -8.90 1.68 -7.07
CA TYR A 158 -9.77 2.34 -6.11
C TYR A 158 -10.57 1.34 -5.26
N VAL A 159 -11.21 0.35 -5.88
CA VAL A 159 -11.90 -0.73 -5.14
C VAL A 159 -10.91 -1.46 -4.22
N ARG A 160 -9.70 -1.75 -4.69
CA ARG A 160 -8.64 -2.38 -3.91
C ARG A 160 -8.22 -1.57 -2.69
N ALA A 161 -8.33 -0.25 -2.74
CA ALA A 161 -7.97 0.65 -1.64
C ALA A 161 -8.95 0.59 -0.45
N TYR A 162 -10.17 0.09 -0.66
CA TYR A 162 -11.25 0.12 0.33
C TYR A 162 -11.80 -1.28 0.67
N LEU A 163 -11.80 -2.21 -0.29
CA LEU A 163 -12.38 -3.54 -0.13
C LEU A 163 -11.57 -4.39 0.86
N LEU A 164 -12.25 -5.01 1.82
CA LEU A 164 -11.65 -5.83 2.89
C LEU A 164 -10.56 -5.07 3.67
N THR A 165 -10.89 -3.86 4.12
CA THR A 165 -10.02 -2.84 4.75
C THR A 165 -9.04 -2.13 3.82
N GLY A 166 -8.75 -2.71 2.66
CA GLY A 166 -7.99 -2.06 1.61
C GLY A 166 -6.51 -2.44 1.58
N PHE A 167 -5.94 -2.45 0.38
CA PHE A 167 -4.51 -2.71 0.15
C PHE A 167 -3.97 -1.79 -0.96
N SER A 168 -3.44 -0.64 -0.58
CA SER A 168 -3.08 0.45 -1.50
C SER A 168 -1.63 0.41 -1.99
N TRP A 169 -1.02 -0.78 -2.06
CA TRP A 169 0.37 -0.97 -2.50
C TRP A 169 0.48 -1.26 -3.99
N TYR A 170 1.65 -1.01 -4.59
CA TYR A 170 1.91 -1.34 -5.99
C TYR A 170 0.83 -0.80 -6.96
N TYR A 171 0.36 0.43 -6.75
CA TYR A 171 -0.39 1.12 -7.80
C TYR A 171 0.51 1.34 -9.00
N LEU A 172 -0.05 1.29 -10.21
CA LEU A 172 0.70 1.57 -11.43
C LEU A 172 1.37 2.96 -11.34
N GLY A 173 0.71 3.93 -10.71
CA GLY A 173 1.27 5.25 -10.42
C GLY A 173 2.50 5.22 -9.51
N HIS A 174 2.61 4.28 -8.55
CA HIS A 174 3.77 4.20 -7.66
C HIS A 174 5.07 3.93 -8.41
N SER A 175 5.01 3.26 -9.56
CA SER A 175 6.17 3.07 -10.43
C SER A 175 6.74 4.37 -11.02
N GLN A 176 6.10 5.53 -10.79
CA GLN A 176 6.51 6.81 -11.36
C GLN A 176 7.10 7.77 -10.33
N TYR A 177 7.33 7.34 -9.09
CA TYR A 177 7.77 8.21 -7.98
C TYR A 177 9.06 9.00 -8.27
N GLN A 178 9.96 8.47 -9.12
CA GLN A 178 11.19 9.14 -9.52
C GLN A 178 10.96 10.31 -10.49
N TRP A 179 9.81 10.34 -11.17
CA TRP A 179 9.47 11.35 -12.16
C TRP A 179 8.69 12.47 -11.47
N SER A 180 9.39 13.26 -10.66
CA SER A 180 8.81 14.27 -9.76
C SER A 180 7.83 15.21 -10.47
N ALA A 181 8.16 15.71 -11.67
CA ALA A 181 7.25 16.54 -12.45
C ALA A 181 5.96 15.79 -12.81
N PHE A 182 6.05 14.54 -13.26
CA PHE A 182 4.87 13.80 -13.68
C PHE A 182 3.91 13.49 -12.52
N ILE A 183 4.43 13.11 -11.35
CA ILE A 183 3.59 12.75 -10.20
C ILE A 183 2.87 13.93 -9.57
N GLN A 184 3.21 15.17 -9.92
CA GLN A 184 2.57 16.37 -9.34
C GLN A 184 1.06 16.39 -9.51
N ILE A 185 0.51 15.75 -10.55
CA ILE A 185 -0.94 15.64 -10.75
C ILE A 185 -1.66 14.93 -9.60
N ALA A 186 -0.94 14.20 -8.74
CA ALA A 186 -1.51 13.57 -7.56
C ALA A 186 -2.11 14.58 -6.57
N ASP A 187 -1.69 15.84 -6.60
CA ASP A 187 -2.33 16.92 -5.80
C ASP A 187 -3.72 17.34 -6.34
N ILE A 188 -4.14 16.81 -7.49
CA ILE A 188 -5.48 16.97 -8.07
C ILE A 188 -6.27 15.67 -7.93
N THR A 189 -5.67 14.55 -8.32
CA THR A 189 -6.39 13.29 -8.57
C THR A 189 -6.05 12.16 -7.60
N GLY A 190 -5.07 12.37 -6.71
CA GLY A 190 -4.39 11.29 -6.02
C GLY A 190 -3.46 10.48 -6.94
N ALA A 191 -2.76 9.50 -6.38
CA ALA A 191 -1.96 8.52 -7.12
C ALA A 191 -2.76 7.81 -8.24
N TYR A 192 -4.08 7.72 -8.09
CA TYR A 192 -5.02 7.16 -9.07
C TYR A 192 -4.95 7.82 -10.45
N GLY A 193 -4.75 9.14 -10.51
CA GLY A 193 -4.62 9.84 -11.80
C GLY A 193 -3.29 9.56 -12.48
N VAL A 194 -2.22 9.34 -11.71
CA VAL A 194 -0.94 8.87 -12.25
C VAL A 194 -1.12 7.49 -12.87
N SER A 195 -1.75 6.54 -12.16
CA SER A 195 -2.10 5.23 -12.71
C SER A 195 -2.97 5.33 -13.97
N PHE A 196 -3.96 6.23 -13.98
CA PHE A 196 -4.84 6.44 -15.12
C PHE A 196 -4.05 6.83 -16.38
N VAL A 197 -3.13 7.80 -16.27
CA VAL A 197 -2.35 8.29 -17.41
C VAL A 197 -1.37 7.22 -17.91
N VAL A 198 -0.74 6.46 -17.00
CA VAL A 198 0.13 5.34 -17.40
C VAL A 198 -0.69 4.24 -18.10
N ALA A 199 -1.88 3.91 -17.60
CA ALA A 199 -2.78 2.96 -18.27
C ALA A 199 -3.28 3.47 -19.64
N LEU A 200 -3.52 4.78 -19.78
CA LEU A 200 -3.89 5.44 -21.04
C LEU A 200 -2.79 5.28 -22.09
N ALA A 201 -1.54 5.53 -21.71
CA ALA A 201 -0.39 5.34 -22.58
C ALA A 201 -0.21 3.87 -23.00
N ASN A 202 -0.31 2.94 -22.05
CA ASN A 202 -0.31 1.50 -22.37
C ASN A 202 -1.40 1.14 -23.39
N THR A 203 -2.59 1.72 -23.25
CA THR A 203 -3.71 1.47 -24.16
C THR A 203 -3.43 2.05 -25.55
N ALA A 204 -2.88 3.26 -25.63
CA ALA A 204 -2.49 3.87 -26.90
C ALA A 204 -1.42 3.06 -27.63
N VAL A 205 -0.42 2.53 -26.90
CA VAL A 205 0.59 1.61 -27.44
C VAL A 205 -0.05 0.30 -27.90
N ALA A 206 -0.94 -0.27 -27.09
CA ALA A 206 -1.66 -1.49 -27.45
C ALA A 206 -2.46 -1.33 -28.74
N ILE A 207 -3.12 -0.19 -28.96
CA ILE A 207 -3.87 0.14 -30.19
C ILE A 207 -2.95 0.26 -31.42
N GLN A 208 -1.67 0.62 -31.25
CA GLN A 208 -0.72 0.64 -32.37
C GLN A 208 -0.44 -0.75 -32.92
N ILE A 209 -0.58 -1.80 -32.11
CA ILE A 209 -0.34 -3.19 -32.52
C ILE A 209 -1.50 -3.66 -33.40
N PRO A 210 -1.29 -3.87 -34.70
CA PRO A 210 -2.36 -4.27 -35.60
C PRO A 210 -2.70 -5.76 -35.43
N TYR A 211 -3.94 -6.15 -35.74
CA TYR A 211 -4.41 -7.53 -35.54
C TYR A 211 -3.66 -8.54 -36.41
N ASN A 212 -3.22 -8.14 -37.61
CA ASN A 212 -2.40 -8.96 -38.49
C ASN A 212 -1.06 -9.38 -37.85
N LEU A 213 -0.46 -8.55 -37.00
CA LEU A 213 0.77 -8.88 -36.29
C LEU A 213 0.53 -9.94 -35.22
N LEU A 214 -0.56 -9.81 -34.46
CA LEU A 214 -0.99 -10.84 -33.50
C LEU A 214 -1.23 -12.19 -34.20
N LYS A 215 -1.84 -12.15 -35.39
CA LYS A 215 -2.01 -13.35 -36.22
C LYS A 215 -0.68 -13.92 -36.72
N SER A 216 0.25 -13.07 -37.16
CA SER A 216 1.57 -13.50 -37.64
C SER A 216 2.41 -14.17 -36.56
N TRP A 217 2.23 -13.76 -35.30
CA TRP A 217 2.85 -14.38 -34.12
C TRP A 217 2.09 -15.62 -33.62
N ASN A 218 1.09 -16.09 -34.37
CA ASN A 218 0.24 -17.20 -34.02
C ASN A 218 -0.50 -17.01 -32.67
N LEU A 219 -0.69 -15.75 -32.26
CA LEU A 219 -1.36 -15.38 -31.01
C LEU A 219 -2.88 -15.33 -31.18
N ASP A 220 -3.40 -14.95 -32.35
CA ASP A 220 -4.83 -15.04 -32.64
C ASP A 220 -5.10 -16.02 -33.79
N SER A 221 -5.69 -17.17 -33.47
CA SER A 221 -6.03 -18.23 -34.41
C SER A 221 -7.36 -18.00 -35.15
N GLY A 222 -8.09 -16.92 -34.84
CA GLY A 222 -9.36 -16.59 -35.48
C GLY A 222 -9.21 -15.95 -36.86
N ALA A 223 -9.94 -16.45 -37.84
CA ALA A 223 -10.01 -15.86 -39.17
C ALA A 223 -10.71 -14.49 -39.14
N SER A 224 -9.96 -13.39 -39.25
CA SER A 224 -10.54 -12.06 -39.50
C SER A 224 -9.57 -11.09 -40.21
N ALA A 225 -8.73 -11.60 -41.12
CA ALA A 225 -8.02 -10.73 -42.06
C ALA A 225 -8.96 -9.97 -43.03
N ILE A 226 -10.26 -10.33 -43.05
CA ILE A 226 -11.27 -9.77 -43.95
C ILE A 226 -12.15 -8.70 -43.26
N GLU A 227 -12.18 -8.61 -41.92
CA GLU A 227 -13.11 -7.71 -41.20
C GLU A 227 -12.51 -6.41 -40.63
N GLU A 228 -11.17 -6.28 -40.56
CA GLU A 228 -10.52 -5.07 -40.00
C GLU A 228 -10.85 -3.79 -40.81
N HIS A 229 -11.22 -3.93 -42.08
CA HIS A 229 -11.64 -2.83 -42.94
C HIS A 229 -13.15 -2.51 -42.86
N GLN A 230 -13.97 -3.33 -42.19
CA GLN A 230 -15.43 -3.20 -42.20
C GLN A 230 -16.04 -2.77 -40.87
N VAL A 231 -15.35 -2.93 -39.73
CA VAL A 231 -15.83 -2.38 -38.44
C VAL A 231 -15.30 -0.95 -38.28
N PRO A 232 -16.15 0.10 -38.29
CA PRO A 232 -15.69 1.47 -38.13
C PRO A 232 -15.03 1.65 -36.77
N ARG A 233 -13.70 1.79 -36.73
CA ARG A 233 -13.02 2.20 -35.50
C ARG A 233 -13.55 3.55 -35.08
N GLN A 234 -13.92 3.67 -33.81
CA GLN A 234 -14.25 4.97 -33.23
C GLN A 234 -13.06 5.92 -33.40
N PHE A 235 -13.33 7.20 -33.62
CA PHE A 235 -12.30 8.20 -33.97
C PHE A 235 -11.10 8.18 -33.00
N VAL A 236 -11.39 7.98 -31.72
CA VAL A 236 -10.42 7.96 -30.61
C VAL A 236 -9.54 6.70 -30.61
N ASP A 237 -10.03 5.57 -31.13
CA ASP A 237 -9.27 4.31 -31.22
C ASP A 237 -8.48 4.17 -32.55
N ARG A 238 -8.41 5.25 -33.34
CA ARG A 238 -7.49 5.30 -34.49
C ARG A 238 -6.05 5.41 -33.96
N PRO A 239 -5.09 4.61 -34.45
CA PRO A 239 -3.74 4.57 -33.88
C PRO A 239 -3.07 5.95 -33.75
N ARG A 240 -3.12 6.77 -34.80
CA ARG A 240 -2.56 8.13 -34.77
C ARG A 240 -3.26 9.02 -33.73
N THR A 241 -4.60 8.98 -33.67
CA THR A 241 -5.38 9.76 -32.71
C THR A 241 -5.10 9.34 -31.27
N ALA A 242 -5.10 8.03 -31.00
CA ALA A 242 -4.83 7.48 -29.67
C ALA A 242 -3.42 7.85 -29.18
N GLY A 243 -2.42 7.74 -30.07
CA GLY A 243 -1.05 8.15 -29.78
C GLY A 243 -0.94 9.65 -29.47
N LEU A 244 -1.57 10.51 -30.29
CA LEU A 244 -1.58 11.95 -30.07
C LEU A 244 -2.26 12.33 -28.75
N ILE A 245 -3.39 11.70 -28.41
CA ILE A 245 -4.08 11.94 -27.14
C ILE A 245 -3.18 11.53 -25.96
N ALA A 246 -2.60 10.33 -25.98
CA ALA A 246 -1.75 9.86 -24.89
C ALA A 246 -0.52 10.76 -24.69
N VAL A 247 0.18 11.10 -25.77
CA VAL A 247 1.33 12.03 -25.71
C VAL A 247 0.90 13.39 -25.19
N SER A 248 -0.21 13.95 -25.69
CA SER A 248 -0.70 15.26 -25.24
C SER A 248 -1.04 15.25 -23.75
N VAL A 249 -1.72 14.22 -23.26
CA VAL A 249 -2.06 14.09 -21.83
C VAL A 249 -0.78 13.98 -20.99
N VAL A 250 0.17 13.13 -21.36
CA VAL A 250 1.45 13.01 -20.64
C VAL A 250 2.21 14.33 -20.64
N THR A 251 2.31 15.01 -21.78
CA THR A 251 2.95 16.33 -21.89
C THR A 251 2.26 17.38 -21.03
N LEU A 252 0.93 17.39 -20.97
CA LEU A 252 0.17 18.30 -20.11
C LEU A 252 0.43 18.00 -18.62
N CYS A 253 0.48 16.73 -18.21
CA CYS A 253 0.80 16.35 -16.84
C CYS A 253 2.23 16.76 -16.45
N CYS A 254 3.20 16.50 -17.32
CA CYS A 254 4.58 16.94 -17.10
C CYS A 254 4.71 18.46 -17.09
N GLY A 255 4.02 19.17 -18.00
CA GLY A 255 4.01 20.63 -18.06
C GLY A 255 3.36 21.26 -16.82
N TYR A 256 2.22 20.73 -16.39
CA TYR A 256 1.62 21.09 -15.10
C TYR A 256 2.64 20.88 -13.98
N GLY A 257 3.27 19.71 -13.93
CA GLY A 257 4.27 19.38 -12.94
C GLY A 257 5.48 20.30 -12.90
N SER A 258 6.04 20.66 -14.05
CA SER A 258 7.17 21.58 -14.15
C SER A 258 6.83 22.98 -13.65
N VAL A 259 5.59 23.44 -13.86
CA VAL A 259 5.11 24.73 -13.33
C VAL A 259 4.73 24.61 -11.86
N ARG A 260 4.23 23.45 -11.45
CA ARG A 260 3.71 23.20 -10.12
C ARG A 260 4.79 22.96 -9.09
N SER A 261 5.87 22.27 -9.48
CA SER A 261 7.04 22.00 -8.66
C SER A 261 7.74 23.30 -8.28
N VAL A 262 8.17 23.37 -7.03
CA VAL A 262 8.88 24.54 -6.48
C VAL A 262 10.35 24.19 -6.29
N ASP A 263 11.23 25.17 -6.48
CA ASP A 263 12.65 25.01 -6.19
C ASP A 263 12.84 24.60 -4.71
N PRO A 264 13.64 23.55 -4.43
CA PRO A 264 14.12 23.21 -3.09
C PRO A 264 14.43 24.39 -2.16
N ALA A 265 15.03 25.47 -2.66
CA ALA A 265 15.43 26.64 -1.87
C ALA A 265 14.28 27.60 -1.54
N SER A 266 13.13 27.45 -2.20
CA SER A 266 11.96 28.31 -2.00
C SER A 266 10.97 27.76 -0.97
N PHE A 267 11.18 26.55 -0.45
CA PHE A 267 10.38 26.03 0.66
C PHE A 267 10.63 26.86 1.93
N ARG A 268 9.56 27.09 2.69
CA ARG A 268 9.67 27.78 3.98
C ARG A 268 10.36 26.87 4.99
N ALA A 269 11.27 27.43 5.77
CA ALA A 269 11.91 26.71 6.87
C ALA A 269 10.87 26.25 7.90
N GLY A 270 10.85 24.94 8.18
CA GLY A 270 10.04 24.30 9.20
C GLY A 270 10.81 23.94 10.46
N PRO A 271 10.23 23.06 11.30
CA PRO A 271 10.89 22.60 12.50
C PRO A 271 12.18 21.85 12.15
N VAL A 272 13.18 21.99 13.01
CA VAL A 272 14.40 21.19 12.98
C VAL A 272 14.12 19.88 13.72
N VAL A 273 14.31 18.75 13.03
CA VAL A 273 13.88 17.44 13.54
C VAL A 273 15.07 16.49 13.65
N ALA A 274 15.13 15.74 14.74
CA ALA A 274 16.01 14.59 14.91
C ALA A 274 15.20 13.29 14.90
N LEU A 275 15.48 12.42 13.93
CA LEU A 275 14.87 11.09 13.82
C LEU A 275 15.83 10.08 14.43
N ILE A 276 15.39 9.39 15.48
CA ILE A 276 16.19 8.38 16.16
C ILE A 276 15.96 7.02 15.49
N GLN A 277 17.04 6.36 15.08
CA GLN A 277 16.99 5.05 14.45
C GLN A 277 17.78 4.06 15.31
N GLY A 278 17.08 3.11 15.95
CA GLY A 278 17.68 2.18 16.93
C GLY A 278 18.35 0.95 16.32
N ASN A 279 17.82 0.44 15.20
CA ASN A 279 18.20 -0.80 14.51
C ASN A 279 17.99 -2.10 15.32
N PHE A 280 16.95 -2.15 16.15
CA PHE A 280 16.56 -3.36 16.92
C PHE A 280 15.81 -4.37 16.06
N SER A 281 16.01 -5.67 16.31
CA SER A 281 15.20 -6.70 15.65
C SER A 281 13.77 -6.70 16.22
N PRO A 282 12.78 -7.22 15.49
CA PRO A 282 11.41 -7.25 15.97
C PRO A 282 11.21 -8.09 17.24
N GLU A 283 11.98 -9.19 17.39
CA GLU A 283 11.85 -10.15 18.50
C GLU A 283 12.19 -9.51 19.84
N VAL A 284 13.16 -8.58 19.84
CA VAL A 284 13.57 -7.74 21.00
C VAL A 284 12.38 -7.01 21.62
N LYS A 285 11.31 -6.73 20.84
CA LYS A 285 10.12 -6.04 21.36
C LYS A 285 9.49 -6.79 22.54
N HIS A 286 9.53 -8.12 22.51
CA HIS A 286 8.85 -8.98 23.47
C HIS A 286 9.75 -9.50 24.58
N ASP A 287 11.05 -9.19 24.57
CA ASP A 287 12.01 -9.62 25.59
C ASP A 287 12.21 -8.55 26.67
N PRO A 288 11.70 -8.74 27.91
CA PRO A 288 11.87 -7.79 29.00
C PRO A 288 13.34 -7.54 29.39
N GLU A 289 14.24 -8.50 29.16
CA GLU A 289 15.67 -8.36 29.48
C GLU A 289 16.35 -7.35 28.55
N GLU A 290 15.86 -7.19 27.31
CA GLU A 290 16.42 -6.28 26.33
C GLU A 290 15.75 -4.89 26.31
N TRP A 291 14.64 -4.70 27.04
CA TRP A 291 13.95 -3.42 27.15
C TRP A 291 14.86 -2.30 27.66
N VAL A 292 15.69 -2.63 28.64
CA VAL A 292 16.67 -1.70 29.24
C VAL A 292 17.72 -1.31 28.20
N THR A 293 18.28 -2.28 27.48
CA THR A 293 19.27 -2.03 26.42
C THR A 293 18.70 -1.15 25.31
N ARG A 294 17.48 -1.44 24.85
CA ARG A 294 16.78 -0.64 23.84
C ARG A 294 16.61 0.80 24.29
N TYR A 295 16.15 1.00 25.52
CA TYR A 295 16.01 2.33 26.09
C TYR A 295 17.35 3.04 26.21
N GLN A 296 18.39 2.37 26.73
CA GLN A 296 19.72 2.97 26.90
C GLN A 296 20.31 3.46 25.59
N ILE A 297 20.21 2.69 24.50
CA ILE A 297 20.70 3.11 23.19
C ILE A 297 19.90 4.32 22.69
N HIS A 298 18.57 4.27 22.72
CA HIS A 298 17.77 5.42 22.27
C HIS A 298 17.99 6.66 23.14
N ASP A 299 18.15 6.51 24.45
CA ASP A 299 18.49 7.59 25.38
C ASP A 299 19.87 8.18 25.04
N GLN A 300 20.89 7.36 24.78
CA GLN A 300 22.21 7.82 24.34
C GLN A 300 22.13 8.62 23.02
N LEU A 301 21.39 8.12 22.03
CA LEU A 301 21.16 8.82 20.77
C LEU A 301 20.44 10.16 21.01
N THR A 302 19.41 10.16 21.86
CA THR A 302 18.61 11.36 22.18
C THR A 302 19.44 12.42 22.92
N ARG A 303 20.25 12.02 23.90
CA ARG A 303 21.15 12.95 24.61
C ARG A 303 22.16 13.59 23.67
N ARG A 304 22.62 12.86 22.65
CA ARG A 304 23.52 13.42 21.63
C ARG A 304 22.82 14.47 20.74
N CYS A 305 21.49 14.44 20.64
CA CYS A 305 20.74 15.47 19.92
C CYS A 305 20.75 16.84 20.62
N VAL A 306 21.07 16.93 21.90
CA VAL A 306 21.11 18.21 22.63
C VAL A 306 22.03 19.22 21.96
N ASP A 307 23.16 18.75 21.44
CA ASP A 307 24.13 19.60 20.72
C ASP A 307 23.59 20.14 19.39
N LEU A 308 22.61 19.44 18.81
CA LEU A 308 21.95 19.80 17.55
C LEU A 308 20.76 20.75 17.75
N ARG A 309 20.26 20.88 18.98
CA ARG A 309 19.12 21.74 19.37
C ARG A 309 17.87 21.59 18.48
N PRO A 310 17.33 20.37 18.31
CA PRO A 310 16.12 20.17 17.52
C PRO A 310 14.88 20.78 18.20
N ASP A 311 13.88 21.16 17.40
CA ASP A 311 12.54 21.51 17.90
C ASP A 311 11.74 20.25 18.28
N LEU A 312 12.04 19.13 17.61
CA LEU A 312 11.37 17.85 17.77
C LEU A 312 12.36 16.68 17.66
N ILE A 313 12.27 15.74 18.58
CA ILE A 313 12.93 14.42 18.50
C ILE A 313 11.84 13.36 18.34
N VAL A 314 12.01 12.46 17.38
CA VAL A 314 11.04 11.40 17.07
C VAL A 314 11.66 10.04 17.31
N TRP A 315 11.03 9.24 18.17
CA TRP A 315 11.35 7.83 18.33
C TRP A 315 10.42 6.96 17.48
N PRO A 316 10.93 5.86 16.89
CA PRO A 316 10.11 4.98 16.05
C PRO A 316 9.00 4.25 16.80
N GLU A 317 8.16 3.57 16.04
CA GLU A 317 7.02 2.77 16.51
C GLU A 317 7.39 1.79 17.64
N THR A 318 6.68 1.88 18.77
CA THR A 318 6.86 1.02 19.97
C THR A 318 8.30 0.92 20.48
N MET A 319 9.09 1.99 20.38
CA MET A 319 10.48 2.00 20.90
C MET A 319 10.57 2.42 22.37
N TRP A 320 9.56 3.10 22.90
CA TRP A 320 9.46 3.33 24.34
C TRP A 320 9.02 2.03 25.05
N PRO A 321 9.80 1.48 26.00
CA PRO A 321 9.53 0.14 26.53
C PRO A 321 8.31 0.04 27.46
N TRP A 322 8.02 1.08 28.23
CA TRP A 322 7.01 1.01 29.28
C TRP A 322 5.66 1.56 28.78
N PRO A 323 4.57 0.78 28.82
CA PRO A 323 3.31 1.24 28.25
C PRO A 323 2.71 2.40 29.04
N ASP A 324 2.08 3.35 28.35
CA ASP A 324 1.24 4.37 28.96
C ASP A 324 -0.07 3.72 29.43
N ARG A 325 -0.48 3.98 30.67
CA ARG A 325 -1.66 3.35 31.27
C ARG A 325 -2.68 4.41 31.61
N THR A 326 -3.95 4.09 31.42
CA THR A 326 -5.06 4.99 31.75
C THR A 326 -6.20 4.18 32.32
N VAL A 327 -6.72 4.63 33.47
CA VAL A 327 -7.94 4.10 34.07
C VAL A 327 -9.03 5.14 33.84
N GLU A 328 -10.08 4.80 33.11
CA GLU A 328 -11.17 5.72 32.77
C GLU A 328 -12.15 5.90 33.94
N GLY A 329 -12.53 7.14 34.22
CA GLY A 329 -13.61 7.46 35.17
C GLY A 329 -13.40 6.88 36.57
N ASP A 330 -14.52 6.50 37.20
CA ASP A 330 -14.56 6.00 38.59
C ASP A 330 -14.45 4.47 38.67
N VAL A 331 -13.63 3.84 37.82
CA VAL A 331 -13.35 2.39 37.88
C VAL A 331 -12.71 2.05 39.23
N THR A 332 -13.25 1.08 39.97
CA THR A 332 -12.69 0.62 41.25
C THR A 332 -11.47 -0.27 41.03
N ASP A 333 -10.63 -0.44 42.05
CA ASP A 333 -9.46 -1.33 41.95
C ASP A 333 -9.87 -2.79 41.71
N GLU A 334 -11.02 -3.22 42.26
CA GLU A 334 -11.58 -4.55 41.99
C GLU A 334 -11.96 -4.71 40.51
N GLN A 335 -12.67 -3.73 39.94
CA GLN A 335 -13.05 -3.73 38.52
C GLN A 335 -11.83 -3.67 37.61
N LEU A 336 -10.84 -2.83 37.94
CA LEU A 336 -9.57 -2.76 37.22
C LEU A 336 -8.93 -4.14 37.14
N LEU A 337 -8.76 -4.81 38.29
CA LEU A 337 -8.13 -6.12 38.34
C LEU A 337 -8.94 -7.17 37.59
N GLU A 338 -10.27 -7.10 37.57
CA GLU A 338 -11.15 -8.01 36.79
C GLU A 338 -10.95 -7.90 35.29
N GLN A 339 -10.62 -6.72 34.78
CA GLN A 339 -10.36 -6.52 33.35
C GLN A 339 -8.96 -6.97 32.91
N LEU A 340 -8.03 -7.20 33.85
CA LEU A 340 -6.67 -7.61 33.50
C LEU A 340 -6.61 -9.09 33.10
N PRO A 341 -5.86 -9.44 32.03
CA PRO A 341 -5.63 -10.82 31.66
C PRO A 341 -5.02 -11.63 32.81
N PRO A 342 -5.32 -12.95 32.93
CA PRO A 342 -4.76 -13.79 33.98
C PRO A 342 -3.23 -13.69 34.11
N PRO A 343 -2.43 -13.67 33.02
CA PRO A 343 -0.98 -13.50 33.14
C PRO A 343 -0.54 -12.19 33.81
N MET A 344 -1.33 -11.12 33.72
CA MET A 344 -1.03 -9.83 34.36
C MET A 344 -1.50 -9.76 35.81
N ARG A 345 -2.53 -10.54 36.18
CA ARG A 345 -3.10 -10.56 37.53
C ARG A 345 -2.47 -11.63 38.43
N GLU A 346 -2.03 -12.74 37.83
CA GLU A 346 -1.61 -13.96 38.52
C GLU A 346 -0.11 -14.24 38.42
N SER A 347 0.70 -13.32 37.86
CA SER A 347 2.15 -13.54 37.70
C SER A 347 2.89 -13.75 39.04
N GLY A 348 2.29 -13.31 40.15
CA GLY A 348 2.88 -13.41 41.50
C GLY A 348 3.95 -12.34 41.78
N ASP A 349 4.31 -11.53 40.79
CA ASP A 349 5.36 -10.50 40.91
C ASP A 349 4.89 -9.25 41.67
N PHE A 350 3.58 -9.00 41.70
CA PHE A 350 2.99 -7.79 42.28
C PHE A 350 1.72 -8.10 43.09
N THR A 351 1.53 -7.42 44.22
CA THR A 351 0.26 -7.49 44.96
C THR A 351 -0.85 -6.74 44.20
N PRO A 352 -2.13 -7.07 44.41
CA PRO A 352 -3.26 -6.36 43.79
C PRO A 352 -3.23 -4.83 43.99
N GLU A 353 -2.81 -4.37 45.17
CA GLU A 353 -2.67 -2.96 45.49
C GLU A 353 -1.53 -2.32 44.69
N MET A 354 -0.43 -3.04 44.52
CA MET A 354 0.71 -2.57 43.73
C MET A 354 0.36 -2.47 42.25
N ILE A 355 -0.40 -3.43 41.71
CA ILE A 355 -0.95 -3.37 40.35
C ILE A 355 -1.81 -2.12 40.20
N SER A 356 -2.78 -1.93 41.10
CA SER A 356 -3.68 -0.77 41.05
C SER A 356 -2.92 0.56 41.11
N ARG A 357 -1.87 0.65 41.95
CA ARG A 357 -0.99 1.82 42.02
C ARG A 357 -0.22 2.05 40.71
N ILE A 358 0.34 1.00 40.09
CA ILE A 358 1.08 1.09 38.82
C ILE A 358 0.16 1.56 37.69
N TRP A 359 -1.08 1.09 37.65
CA TRP A 359 -2.05 1.46 36.61
C TRP A 359 -2.57 2.88 36.75
N ARG A 360 -2.58 3.42 37.98
CA ARG A 360 -2.98 4.80 38.28
C ARG A 360 -1.81 5.78 38.36
N SER A 361 -0.57 5.34 38.16
CA SER A 361 0.58 6.24 38.23
C SER A 361 0.82 6.96 36.91
N ASP A 362 1.21 8.23 37.01
CA ASP A 362 1.64 9.04 35.87
C ASP A 362 3.16 8.92 35.65
N ASP A 363 3.82 7.90 36.21
CA ASP A 363 5.30 7.78 36.21
C ASP A 363 5.88 7.74 34.79
N VAL A 364 5.21 7.05 33.86
CA VAL A 364 5.62 6.99 32.46
C VAL A 364 5.54 8.38 31.81
N ARG A 365 4.45 9.10 32.03
CA ARG A 365 4.22 10.44 31.47
C ARG A 365 5.21 11.45 32.05
N LYS A 366 5.47 11.35 33.35
CA LYS A 366 6.48 12.16 34.04
C LYS A 366 7.89 11.85 33.53
N SER A 367 8.24 10.57 33.37
CA SER A 367 9.52 10.15 32.80
C SER A 367 9.73 10.70 31.39
N LEU A 368 8.71 10.63 30.53
CA LEU A 368 8.74 11.24 29.20
C LEU A 368 8.94 12.77 29.26
N HIS A 369 8.29 13.45 30.21
CA HIS A 369 8.47 14.89 30.42
C HIS A 369 9.87 15.23 30.90
N ASP A 370 10.39 14.51 31.90
CA ASP A 370 11.75 14.68 32.41
C ASP A 370 12.77 14.49 31.27
N HIS A 371 12.52 13.52 30.37
CA HIS A 371 13.32 13.30 29.16
C HIS A 371 13.28 14.49 28.21
N ALA A 372 12.09 15.02 27.91
CA ALA A 372 11.91 16.19 27.04
C ALA A 372 12.59 17.43 27.64
N ALA A 373 12.40 17.67 28.95
CA ALA A 373 12.99 18.78 29.67
C ALA A 373 14.53 18.69 29.72
N ALA A 374 15.08 17.49 29.90
CA ALA A 374 16.53 17.28 29.92
C ALA A 374 17.21 17.61 28.59
N VAL A 375 16.54 17.34 27.47
CA VAL A 375 17.09 17.62 26.13
C VAL A 375 16.67 18.97 25.56
N GLY A 376 15.68 19.63 26.17
CA GLY A 376 15.18 20.94 25.74
C GLY A 376 14.40 20.93 24.43
N ALA A 377 13.83 19.78 24.03
CA ALA A 377 13.10 19.60 22.77
C ALA A 377 11.80 18.84 23.00
N ALA A 378 10.81 19.04 22.12
CA ALA A 378 9.59 18.22 22.16
C ALA A 378 9.91 16.79 21.71
N LEU A 379 9.19 15.81 22.27
CA LEU A 379 9.34 14.40 21.96
C LEU A 379 8.05 13.85 21.34
N MET A 380 8.19 13.11 20.24
CA MET A 380 7.14 12.25 19.71
C MET A 380 7.59 10.79 19.76
N MET A 381 6.93 10.01 20.61
CA MET A 381 7.46 8.72 21.08
C MET A 381 6.50 7.60 20.71
N GLY A 382 6.98 6.62 19.94
CA GLY A 382 6.22 5.40 19.68
C GLY A 382 6.15 4.55 20.94
N ILE A 383 4.93 4.30 21.43
CA ILE A 383 4.64 3.67 22.72
C ILE A 383 3.41 2.77 22.61
N GLU A 384 3.34 1.73 23.44
CA GLU A 384 2.11 0.99 23.65
C GLU A 384 1.26 1.67 24.73
N SER A 385 -0.05 1.77 24.52
CA SER A 385 -0.95 2.37 25.51
C SER A 385 -2.07 1.43 25.90
N HIS A 386 -2.37 1.34 27.19
CA HIS A 386 -3.44 0.53 27.74
C HIS A 386 -4.49 1.41 28.41
N VAL A 387 -5.75 1.19 28.07
CA VAL A 387 -6.90 1.89 28.65
C VAL A 387 -7.83 0.87 29.26
N VAL A 388 -8.08 1.01 30.57
CA VAL A 388 -9.07 0.20 31.27
C VAL A 388 -10.31 1.05 31.52
N SER A 389 -11.45 0.55 31.04
CA SER A 389 -12.79 1.03 31.39
C SER A 389 -13.44 0.07 32.39
N ALA A 390 -14.66 0.40 32.84
CA ALA A 390 -15.43 -0.50 33.71
C ALA A 390 -15.80 -1.83 33.02
N SER A 391 -15.75 -1.90 31.69
CA SER A 391 -16.23 -3.04 30.90
C SER A 391 -15.17 -3.73 30.05
N ASP A 392 -14.05 -3.08 29.77
CA ASP A 392 -13.01 -3.63 28.91
C ASP A 392 -11.61 -3.06 29.16
N LEU A 393 -10.61 -3.82 28.72
CA LEU A 393 -9.22 -3.39 28.56
C LEU A 393 -8.91 -3.27 27.08
N LYS A 394 -8.43 -2.11 26.64
CA LYS A 394 -7.99 -1.86 25.27
C LYS A 394 -6.50 -1.54 25.25
N ALA A 395 -5.76 -2.26 24.41
CA ALA A 395 -4.38 -1.94 24.08
C ALA A 395 -4.31 -1.21 22.74
N PHE A 396 -3.41 -0.23 22.61
CA PHE A 396 -3.24 0.61 21.42
C PHE A 396 -1.76 0.72 21.07
N ASN A 397 -1.48 0.76 19.76
CA ASN A 397 -0.19 1.23 19.26
C ASN A 397 -0.28 2.75 19.10
N SER A 398 0.57 3.50 19.79
CA SER A 398 0.37 4.93 20.02
C SER A 398 1.62 5.75 19.74
N ALA A 399 1.41 7.04 19.47
CA ALA A 399 2.44 8.06 19.44
C ALA A 399 2.14 9.09 20.53
N ALA A 400 2.90 9.07 21.62
CA ALA A 400 2.80 10.05 22.70
C ALA A 400 3.55 11.34 22.31
N PHE A 401 2.98 12.49 22.64
CA PHE A 401 3.59 13.79 22.40
C PHE A 401 3.81 14.54 23.71
N VAL A 402 5.05 15.01 23.90
CA VAL A 402 5.48 15.63 25.15
C VAL A 402 6.31 16.86 24.83
N ARG A 403 6.05 17.94 25.57
CA ARG A 403 6.77 19.20 25.47
C ARG A 403 7.67 19.41 26.68
N PRO A 404 8.85 20.04 26.51
CA PRO A 404 9.74 20.32 27.63
C PRO A 404 9.13 21.32 28.62
N ASP A 405 8.33 22.27 28.12
CA ASP A 405 7.75 23.37 28.91
C ASP A 405 6.36 23.06 29.48
N LEU A 406 5.57 22.20 28.82
CA LEU A 406 4.19 21.89 29.21
C LEU A 406 3.97 20.45 29.71
N GLY A 407 4.92 19.55 29.50
CA GLY A 407 4.79 18.14 29.85
C GLY A 407 3.99 17.33 28.82
N TYR A 408 3.30 16.29 29.29
CA TYR A 408 2.58 15.36 28.43
C TYR A 408 1.33 16.01 27.83
N MET A 409 1.27 16.11 26.51
CA MET A 409 0.20 16.83 25.80
C MET A 409 -0.90 15.91 25.28
N GLY A 410 -0.67 14.60 25.27
CA GLY A 410 -1.60 13.61 24.74
C GLY A 410 -0.91 12.57 23.88
N ARG A 411 -1.72 11.73 23.22
CA ARG A 411 -1.26 10.72 22.28
C ARG A 411 -2.20 10.57 21.09
N TYR A 412 -1.66 10.02 20.01
CA TYR A 412 -2.41 9.52 18.87
C TYR A 412 -2.40 7.99 18.91
N ASP A 413 -3.58 7.39 18.82
CA ASP A 413 -3.73 5.93 18.73
C ASP A 413 -3.92 5.53 17.26
N LYS A 414 -3.17 4.50 16.80
CA LYS A 414 -3.19 4.01 15.42
C LYS A 414 -4.61 3.66 14.97
N ILE A 415 -5.08 4.26 13.88
CA ILE A 415 -6.43 4.11 13.36
C ILE A 415 -6.52 2.88 12.46
N HIS A 416 -5.58 2.73 11.52
CA HIS A 416 -5.58 1.63 10.55
C HIS A 416 -4.56 0.57 10.94
N ARG A 417 -5.09 -0.57 11.39
CA ARG A 417 -4.31 -1.70 11.92
C ARG A 417 -3.99 -2.72 10.85
N VAL A 418 -2.86 -3.40 11.01
CA VAL A 418 -2.43 -4.49 10.12
C VAL A 418 -3.24 -5.75 10.39
N ILE A 419 -3.90 -6.28 9.35
CA ILE A 419 -4.59 -7.57 9.41
C ILE A 419 -3.58 -8.69 9.73
N PHE A 420 -3.94 -9.59 10.65
CA PHE A 420 -3.13 -10.70 11.20
C PHE A 420 -1.88 -10.27 11.98
N GLY A 421 -1.38 -9.04 11.81
CA GLY A 421 -0.24 -8.49 12.58
C GLY A 421 -0.63 -7.66 13.80
N GLU A 422 -1.83 -7.08 13.84
CA GLU A 422 -2.31 -6.25 14.95
C GLU A 422 -3.75 -6.57 15.36
N TYR A 423 -4.51 -7.26 14.51
CA TYR A 423 -5.80 -7.84 14.86
C TYR A 423 -6.14 -9.00 13.93
N ILE A 424 -7.02 -9.88 14.40
CA ILE A 424 -7.52 -11.01 13.60
C ILE A 424 -8.95 -10.67 13.14
N PRO A 425 -9.19 -10.54 11.82
CA PRO A 425 -10.53 -10.31 11.30
C PRO A 425 -11.49 -11.42 11.72
N LEU A 426 -12.73 -11.05 12.07
CA LEU A 426 -13.81 -11.99 12.41
C LEU A 426 -13.50 -12.96 13.57
N LYS A 427 -12.50 -12.69 14.43
CA LYS A 427 -12.14 -13.55 15.57
C LYS A 427 -13.31 -13.82 16.54
N SER A 428 -14.24 -12.86 16.66
CA SER A 428 -15.45 -13.01 17.47
C SER A 428 -16.47 -14.01 16.91
N ILE A 429 -16.45 -14.25 15.59
CA ILE A 429 -17.34 -15.20 14.91
C ILE A 429 -16.65 -16.56 14.75
N PHE A 430 -15.36 -16.56 14.43
CA PHE A 430 -14.57 -17.75 14.19
C PHE A 430 -13.32 -17.78 15.09
N PRO A 431 -13.46 -18.21 16.36
CA PRO A 431 -12.35 -18.21 17.31
C PRO A 431 -11.14 -19.02 16.86
N TRP A 432 -11.33 -20.08 16.06
CA TRP A 432 -10.23 -20.91 15.53
C TRP A 432 -9.21 -20.12 14.68
N LEU A 433 -9.58 -18.93 14.19
CA LEU A 433 -8.65 -18.06 13.45
C LEU A 433 -7.47 -17.59 14.30
N THR A 434 -7.55 -17.61 15.63
CA THR A 434 -6.40 -17.32 16.51
C THR A 434 -5.28 -18.34 16.35
N ASN A 435 -5.58 -19.56 15.94
CA ASN A 435 -4.59 -20.60 15.69
C ASN A 435 -3.76 -20.36 14.41
N LEU A 436 -4.15 -19.38 13.58
CA LEU A 436 -3.41 -19.01 12.37
C LEU A 436 -2.31 -17.97 12.64
N THR A 437 -2.23 -17.47 13.87
CA THR A 437 -1.22 -16.50 14.28
C THR A 437 -0.40 -17.07 15.43
N PRO A 438 0.88 -16.68 15.59
CA PRO A 438 1.69 -17.10 16.73
C PRO A 438 1.22 -16.50 18.06
N PHE A 439 0.24 -15.58 18.01
CA PHE A 439 -0.20 -14.80 19.15
C PHE A 439 -1.37 -15.47 19.88
N GLY A 440 -1.31 -15.50 21.22
CA GLY A 440 -2.33 -16.14 22.07
C GLY A 440 -3.73 -15.49 22.03
N PRO A 441 -4.71 -16.00 22.79
CA PRO A 441 -6.11 -15.57 22.70
C PRO A 441 -6.35 -14.09 23.08
N TYR A 442 -5.45 -13.49 23.86
CA TYR A 442 -5.49 -12.08 24.26
C TYR A 442 -4.85 -11.14 23.23
N PHE A 443 -4.49 -11.64 22.04
CA PHE A 443 -3.86 -10.85 21.01
C PHE A 443 -4.81 -9.86 20.32
N GLY A 444 -4.24 -8.68 20.08
CA GLY A 444 -4.76 -7.66 19.20
C GLY A 444 -4.93 -6.31 19.89
N ILE A 445 -4.75 -5.26 19.12
CA ILE A 445 -4.92 -3.87 19.57
C ILE A 445 -6.24 -3.29 19.07
N ALA A 446 -6.80 -2.37 19.85
CA ALA A 446 -7.93 -1.52 19.46
C ALA A 446 -7.49 -0.49 18.39
N ALA A 447 -8.46 -0.02 17.61
CA ALA A 447 -8.24 1.06 16.66
C ALA A 447 -8.44 2.41 17.36
N GLY A 448 -7.60 3.39 17.04
CA GLY A 448 -7.83 4.78 17.38
C GLY A 448 -9.05 5.36 16.68
N GLU A 449 -9.63 6.40 17.28
CA GLU A 449 -10.91 6.95 16.84
C GLU A 449 -10.76 8.19 15.94
N SER A 450 -9.74 9.01 16.19
CA SER A 450 -9.60 10.31 15.55
C SER A 450 -8.13 10.74 15.31
N PRO A 451 -7.88 11.50 14.22
CA PRO A 451 -6.60 12.16 14.00
C PRO A 451 -6.28 13.18 15.09
N MET A 452 -4.99 13.33 15.40
CA MET A 452 -4.48 14.31 16.36
C MET A 452 -3.57 15.33 15.68
N ILE A 453 -3.54 16.54 16.24
CA ILE A 453 -2.57 17.59 15.89
C ILE A 453 -1.88 18.02 17.17
N PHE A 454 -0.56 18.07 17.12
CA PHE A 454 0.29 18.53 18.20
C PHE A 454 1.05 19.79 17.78
N GLU A 455 1.38 20.67 18.71
CA GLU A 455 2.09 21.92 18.41
C GLU A 455 3.37 22.04 19.24
N THR A 456 4.48 22.35 18.56
CA THR A 456 5.76 22.76 19.17
C THR A 456 6.44 23.80 18.29
N ALA A 457 7.13 24.76 18.91
CA ALA A 457 7.85 25.82 18.21
C ALA A 457 7.03 26.58 17.13
N GLY A 458 5.70 26.65 17.31
CA GLY A 458 4.78 27.28 16.35
C GLY A 458 4.45 26.44 15.11
N PHE A 459 4.79 25.15 15.10
CA PHE A 459 4.51 24.21 14.01
C PHE A 459 3.54 23.11 14.45
N ARG A 460 2.64 22.73 13.55
CA ARG A 460 1.65 21.68 13.76
C ARG A 460 2.10 20.35 13.17
N LEU A 461 2.07 19.32 14.00
CA LEU A 461 2.53 17.98 13.68
C LEU A 461 1.34 17.02 13.73
N ALA A 462 1.19 16.19 12.69
CA ALA A 462 0.20 15.12 12.67
C ALA A 462 0.91 13.75 12.58
N PRO A 463 0.78 12.90 13.60
CA PRO A 463 1.39 11.57 13.61
C PRO A 463 0.70 10.60 12.64
N LEU A 464 1.50 9.67 12.12
CA LEU A 464 1.12 8.47 11.37
C LEU A 464 1.93 7.32 11.97
N ILE A 465 1.34 6.13 12.10
CA ILE A 465 2.07 4.98 12.64
C ILE A 465 2.21 3.89 11.57
N CYS A 466 3.45 3.49 11.28
CA CYS A 466 3.76 2.36 10.41
C CYS A 466 3.13 2.54 9.02
N PHE A 467 2.51 1.46 8.54
CA PHE A 467 1.79 1.29 7.28
C PHE A 467 0.65 2.30 7.02
N GLU A 468 0.24 3.13 7.99
CA GLU A 468 -0.83 4.12 7.78
C GLU A 468 -0.52 5.11 6.65
N ASP A 469 0.75 5.43 6.40
CA ASP A 469 1.15 6.30 5.29
C ASP A 469 0.91 5.67 3.90
N THR A 470 0.68 4.37 3.84
CA THR A 470 0.33 3.69 2.59
C THR A 470 -1.15 3.85 2.23
N VAL A 471 -2.00 4.33 3.16
CA VAL A 471 -3.46 4.42 3.02
C VAL A 471 -3.88 5.86 2.64
N PRO A 472 -4.11 6.18 1.34
CA PRO A 472 -4.29 7.56 0.86
C PRO A 472 -5.42 8.33 1.56
N HIS A 473 -6.58 7.69 1.68
CA HIS A 473 -7.77 8.34 2.24
C HIS A 473 -7.66 8.57 3.76
N LEU A 474 -6.90 7.75 4.47
CA LEU A 474 -6.60 7.96 5.88
C LEU A 474 -5.65 9.15 6.06
N VAL A 475 -4.55 9.17 5.30
CA VAL A 475 -3.59 10.27 5.37
C VAL A 475 -4.25 11.59 4.96
N ARG A 476 -5.16 11.57 3.97
CA ARG A 476 -5.98 12.75 3.64
C ARG A 476 -6.81 13.22 4.84
N ARG A 477 -7.47 12.31 5.55
CA ARG A 477 -8.26 12.63 6.75
C ARG A 477 -7.38 13.21 7.86
N ILE A 478 -6.17 12.69 8.03
CA ILE A 478 -5.21 13.15 9.04
C ILE A 478 -4.64 14.53 8.67
N ALA A 479 -4.14 14.68 7.45
CA ALA A 479 -3.59 15.95 6.93
C ALA A 479 -4.66 17.05 6.80
N GLY A 480 -5.92 16.67 6.60
CA GLY A 480 -7.06 17.58 6.48
C GLY A 480 -7.74 17.89 7.81
N LYS A 481 -7.36 17.24 8.91
CA LYS A 481 -7.84 17.60 10.25
C LYS A 481 -7.46 19.05 10.52
N GLN A 482 -8.38 19.80 11.11
CA GLN A 482 -8.11 21.15 11.62
C GLN A 482 -8.03 21.10 13.15
N ASP A 483 -7.14 21.88 13.72
CA ASP A 483 -7.06 22.16 15.16
C ASP A 483 -8.19 23.12 15.59
N GLU A 484 -8.19 23.51 16.87
CA GLU A 484 -9.16 24.44 17.44
C GLU A 484 -9.12 25.83 16.79
N SER A 485 -7.98 26.21 16.20
CA SER A 485 -7.78 27.46 15.46
C SER A 485 -8.21 27.38 13.98
N GLY A 486 -8.70 26.22 13.53
CA GLY A 486 -9.08 25.98 12.15
C GLY A 486 -7.91 25.72 11.20
N GLN A 487 -6.71 25.47 11.72
CA GLN A 487 -5.50 25.23 10.92
C GLN A 487 -5.18 23.73 10.84
N ALA A 488 -4.74 23.30 9.65
CA ALA A 488 -4.30 21.93 9.42
C ALA A 488 -2.84 21.73 9.83
N CYS A 489 -2.38 20.48 9.89
CA CYS A 489 -0.99 20.18 10.21
C CYS A 489 -0.01 20.80 9.19
N ASP A 490 1.18 21.16 9.64
CA ASP A 490 2.27 21.61 8.79
C ASP A 490 3.13 20.43 8.32
N VAL A 491 3.34 19.43 9.20
CA VAL A 491 4.22 18.27 8.96
C VAL A 491 3.51 16.97 9.34
N LEU A 492 3.63 15.96 8.49
CA LEU A 492 3.28 14.58 8.81
C LEU A 492 4.48 13.89 9.47
N VAL A 493 4.26 13.19 10.58
CA VAL A 493 5.33 12.50 11.33
C VAL A 493 5.03 11.01 11.35
N ASN A 494 5.75 10.23 10.57
CA ASN A 494 5.57 8.79 10.48
C ASN A 494 6.53 8.06 11.43
N LEU A 495 5.98 7.32 12.39
CA LEU A 495 6.71 6.49 13.33
C LEU A 495 6.55 5.04 12.89
N THR A 496 7.65 4.38 12.51
CA THR A 496 7.56 3.05 11.86
C THR A 496 8.60 2.06 12.37
N ASN A 497 8.26 0.79 12.36
CA ASN A 497 9.22 -0.29 12.55
C ASN A 497 9.19 -1.28 11.37
N ASP A 498 10.02 -1.06 10.35
CA ASP A 498 10.13 -2.00 9.22
C ASP A 498 11.13 -3.14 9.48
N ALA A 499 11.60 -3.31 10.72
CA ALA A 499 12.57 -4.35 11.05
C ALA A 499 12.04 -5.77 10.77
N TRP A 500 10.72 -5.93 10.66
CA TRP A 500 10.04 -7.16 10.24
C TRP A 500 10.43 -7.63 8.84
N PHE A 501 10.83 -6.71 7.95
CA PHE A 501 11.09 -7.01 6.54
C PHE A 501 12.53 -6.66 6.15
N ARG A 502 13.45 -6.79 7.11
CA ARG A 502 14.89 -6.53 6.97
C ARG A 502 15.46 -7.14 5.69
N GLY A 503 16.20 -6.30 4.94
CA GLY A 503 16.90 -6.72 3.72
C GLY A 503 16.00 -6.97 2.51
N SER A 504 14.70 -6.68 2.60
CA SER A 504 13.76 -6.87 1.50
C SER A 504 13.45 -5.58 0.73
N SER A 505 12.74 -5.74 -0.38
CA SER A 505 12.23 -4.65 -1.22
C SER A 505 11.01 -3.94 -0.63
N GLU A 506 10.42 -4.47 0.45
CA GLU A 506 9.31 -3.83 1.16
C GLU A 506 9.71 -2.43 1.64
N LEU A 507 10.92 -2.30 2.20
CA LEU A 507 11.45 -1.05 2.77
C LEU A 507 11.42 0.10 1.75
N ASP A 508 11.85 -0.20 0.52
CA ASP A 508 11.84 0.76 -0.59
C ASP A 508 10.40 1.09 -1.02
N GLN A 509 9.56 0.06 -1.16
CA GLN A 509 8.18 0.23 -1.62
C GLN A 509 7.32 1.02 -0.61
N HIS A 510 7.54 0.82 0.69
CA HIS A 510 6.88 1.55 1.77
C HIS A 510 7.23 3.05 1.67
N LEU A 511 8.53 3.37 1.55
CA LEU A 511 9.01 4.74 1.34
C LEU A 511 8.41 5.39 0.08
N ILE A 512 8.30 4.64 -1.02
CA ILE A 512 7.66 5.10 -2.26
C ILE A 512 6.19 5.51 -2.02
N THR A 513 5.45 4.80 -1.17
CA THR A 513 4.06 5.21 -0.88
C THR A 513 3.98 6.53 -0.11
N ALA A 514 4.91 6.76 0.83
CA ALA A 514 5.00 8.01 1.58
C ALA A 514 5.28 9.23 0.68
N VAL A 515 6.05 9.05 -0.40
CA VAL A 515 6.26 10.09 -1.43
C VAL A 515 4.94 10.60 -1.99
N PHE A 516 4.01 9.69 -2.34
CA PHE A 516 2.72 10.09 -2.89
C PHE A 516 1.88 10.87 -1.88
N ARG A 517 1.91 10.49 -0.60
CA ARG A 517 1.20 11.23 0.46
C ARG A 517 1.63 12.69 0.53
N CYS A 518 2.92 12.96 0.35
CA CYS A 518 3.45 14.32 0.41
C CYS A 518 2.94 15.17 -0.77
N VAL A 519 2.94 14.61 -1.99
CA VAL A 519 2.43 15.31 -3.18
C VAL A 519 0.92 15.50 -3.08
N GLU A 520 0.19 14.46 -2.69
CA GLU A 520 -1.26 14.44 -2.55
C GLU A 520 -1.76 15.46 -1.55
N THR A 521 -1.05 15.69 -0.45
CA THR A 521 -1.49 16.58 0.62
C THR A 521 -0.79 17.94 0.61
N ARG A 522 0.31 18.08 -0.15
CA ARG A 522 1.27 19.21 -0.06
C ARG A 522 1.76 19.41 1.37
N LYS A 523 1.98 18.32 2.08
CA LYS A 523 2.58 18.31 3.42
C LYS A 523 3.90 17.55 3.35
N PRO A 524 5.01 18.13 3.84
CA PRO A 524 6.22 17.34 4.03
C PRO A 524 5.98 16.25 5.08
N LEU A 525 6.76 15.17 4.96
CA LEU A 525 6.73 14.05 5.88
C LEU A 525 8.13 13.77 6.41
N VAL A 526 8.23 13.58 7.72
CA VAL A 526 9.43 13.01 8.36
C VAL A 526 9.11 11.60 8.81
N ARG A 527 10.03 10.67 8.58
CA ARG A 527 9.84 9.24 8.83
C ARG A 527 10.94 8.73 9.74
N ALA A 528 10.60 8.43 11.00
CA ALA A 528 11.49 7.80 11.97
C ALA A 528 11.27 6.29 11.97
N VAL A 529 12.26 5.53 11.50
CA VAL A 529 12.17 4.06 11.41
C VAL A 529 13.12 3.42 12.41
N ASN A 530 12.74 2.32 13.07
CA ASN A 530 13.66 1.55 13.91
C ASN A 530 14.71 0.79 13.07
N GLY A 531 14.26 -0.12 12.22
CA GLY A 531 15.09 -0.76 11.19
C GLY A 531 14.41 -0.58 9.84
N GLY A 532 15.09 0.02 8.87
CA GLY A 532 14.51 0.48 7.61
C GLY A 532 15.04 1.84 7.20
N ILE A 533 14.28 2.58 6.39
CA ILE A 533 14.74 3.85 5.80
C ILE A 533 14.08 5.04 6.50
N SER A 534 14.81 5.69 7.40
CA SER A 534 14.41 7.01 7.91
C SER A 534 14.59 8.07 6.81
N ALA A 535 13.68 9.05 6.73
CA ALA A 535 13.66 9.98 5.60
C ALA A 535 12.99 11.32 5.92
N PHE A 536 13.39 12.34 5.16
CA PHE A 536 12.68 13.61 5.01
C PHE A 536 12.12 13.67 3.59
N ILE A 537 10.83 13.94 3.44
CA ILE A 537 10.17 14.02 2.12
C ILE A 537 9.49 15.39 2.02
N ASP A 538 9.79 16.14 0.97
CA ASP A 538 9.19 17.46 0.74
C ASP A 538 7.81 17.36 0.06
N GLY A 539 7.10 18.49 -0.02
CA GLY A 539 5.78 18.55 -0.67
C GLY A 539 5.81 18.36 -2.20
N ASN A 540 6.98 18.32 -2.86
CA ASN A 540 7.12 17.86 -4.25
C ASN A 540 7.18 16.33 -4.35
N GLY A 541 7.28 15.62 -3.24
CA GLY A 541 7.54 14.17 -3.22
C GLY A 541 9.02 13.83 -3.40
N THR A 542 9.93 14.78 -3.20
CA THR A 542 11.37 14.52 -3.27
C THR A 542 11.87 14.06 -1.91
N ILE A 543 12.54 12.92 -1.87
CA ILE A 543 13.24 12.44 -0.68
C ILE A 543 14.51 13.27 -0.53
N ARG A 544 14.60 14.05 0.55
CA ARG A 544 15.67 15.01 0.81
C ARG A 544 16.83 14.32 1.51
N GLU A 545 18.03 14.76 1.18
CA GLU A 545 19.18 14.42 2.01
C GLU A 545 19.07 15.18 3.34
N PRO A 546 19.28 14.51 4.47
CA PRO A 546 19.31 15.16 5.77
C PRO A 546 20.55 16.06 5.90
N ASP A 547 20.46 17.07 6.75
CA ASP A 547 21.57 18.01 7.00
C ASP A 547 22.75 17.29 7.66
N GLN A 548 22.47 16.33 8.54
CA GLN A 548 23.48 15.50 9.19
C GLN A 548 22.97 14.10 9.52
N ILE A 549 23.85 13.10 9.39
CA ILE A 549 23.59 11.74 9.90
C ILE A 549 24.74 11.37 10.83
N LEU A 550 24.41 11.09 12.09
CA LEU A 550 25.36 10.62 13.10
C LEU A 550 25.11 9.14 13.37
N VAL A 551 26.06 8.29 12.99
CA VAL A 551 25.98 6.84 13.21
C VAL A 551 26.78 6.50 14.46
N ALA A 552 26.15 5.81 15.41
CA ALA A 552 26.82 5.25 16.56
C ALA A 552 27.71 4.07 16.14
N GLU A 553 28.95 4.04 16.60
CA GLU A 553 29.88 2.94 16.32
C GLU A 553 29.53 1.70 17.16
N GLU A 554 29.76 0.51 16.60
CA GLU A 554 29.28 -0.82 17.08
C GLU A 554 29.67 -1.22 18.51
N SER A 555 30.40 -0.39 19.26
CA SER A 555 30.55 -0.58 20.71
C SER A 555 29.25 -0.19 21.46
N THR A 556 28.12 -0.81 21.12
CA THR A 556 26.78 -0.55 21.67
C THR A 556 26.59 -0.99 23.13
N MET A 557 27.68 -1.22 23.87
CA MET A 557 27.69 -1.37 25.33
C MET A 557 28.61 -0.35 26.05
N SER A 558 29.19 0.62 25.33
CA SER A 558 29.93 1.71 25.96
C SER A 558 28.96 2.74 26.54
N LEU A 559 29.25 3.25 27.74
CA LEU A 559 28.50 4.36 28.36
C LEU A 559 28.58 5.66 27.54
N THR A 560 29.55 5.76 26.64
CA THR A 560 29.75 6.88 25.71
C THR A 560 30.11 6.32 24.32
N PRO A 561 29.12 6.03 23.46
CA PRO A 561 29.39 5.57 22.11
C PRO A 561 30.07 6.67 21.30
N ALA A 562 31.08 6.30 20.51
CA ALA A 562 31.62 7.20 19.50
C ALA A 562 30.61 7.35 18.35
N PHE A 563 30.57 8.55 17.78
CA PHE A 563 29.70 8.87 16.64
C PHE A 563 30.54 9.28 15.46
N ARG A 564 30.23 8.72 14.30
CA ARG A 564 30.77 9.16 13.01
C ARG A 564 29.69 9.85 12.20
N THR A 565 30.06 10.95 11.56
CA THR A 565 29.18 11.59 10.57
C THR A 565 29.29 10.84 9.25
N VAL A 566 28.16 10.50 8.62
CA VAL A 566 28.13 9.90 7.28
C VAL A 566 27.42 10.83 6.31
N SER A 567 27.81 10.77 5.04
CA SER A 567 27.16 11.52 3.97
C SER A 567 25.94 10.76 3.46
N GLY A 568 24.80 11.43 3.49
CA GLY A 568 23.54 11.06 2.85
C GLY A 568 22.90 9.75 3.32
N MET A 569 21.61 9.62 3.03
CA MET A 569 20.84 8.41 3.31
C MET A 569 21.10 7.31 2.27
N ARG A 570 21.67 7.65 1.11
CA ARG A 570 22.20 6.66 0.17
C ARG A 570 23.69 6.51 0.37
N ASP A 571 24.12 5.27 0.41
CA ASP A 571 25.54 4.95 0.42
C ASP A 571 26.18 5.34 -0.92
N PRO A 572 27.24 6.18 -0.94
CA PRO A 572 27.79 6.72 -2.17
C PRO A 572 28.50 5.66 -3.03
N GLU A 573 28.95 4.55 -2.45
CA GLU A 573 29.62 3.48 -3.18
C GLU A 573 28.62 2.54 -3.85
N THR A 574 27.55 2.19 -3.13
CA THR A 574 26.56 1.20 -3.61
C THR A 574 25.31 1.82 -4.22
N GLY A 575 25.04 3.10 -3.97
CA GLY A 575 23.78 3.79 -4.33
C GLY A 575 22.55 3.33 -3.55
N ARG A 576 22.70 2.35 -2.64
CA ARG A 576 21.61 1.77 -1.86
C ARG A 576 21.31 2.61 -0.62
N TRP A 577 20.06 2.59 -0.20
CA TRP A 577 19.65 3.22 1.06
C TRP A 577 20.37 2.61 2.26
N ARG A 578 20.75 3.46 3.23
CA ARG A 578 21.22 3.06 4.56
C ARG A 578 20.01 2.64 5.38
N ARG A 579 19.86 1.33 5.59
CA ARG A 579 18.66 0.70 6.20
C ARG A 579 18.86 0.18 7.61
N GLN A 580 20.12 -0.08 7.98
CA GLN A 580 20.47 -0.82 9.20
C GLN A 580 21.65 -0.11 9.86
N MET A 581 21.32 0.89 10.66
CA MET A 581 22.29 1.68 11.40
C MET A 581 21.63 2.19 12.67
N SER A 582 22.36 2.19 13.80
CA SER A 582 21.94 2.93 14.99
C SER A 582 22.40 4.38 14.80
N ALA A 583 21.47 5.29 14.55
CA ALA A 583 21.80 6.62 14.06
C ALA A 583 20.82 7.71 14.47
N ILE A 584 21.29 8.95 14.38
CA ILE A 584 20.48 10.17 14.42
C ILE A 584 20.46 10.71 13.00
N VAL A 585 19.27 10.85 12.42
CA VAL A 585 19.06 11.51 11.13
C VAL A 585 18.46 12.87 11.39
N PHE A 586 19.23 13.92 11.16
CA PHE A 586 18.91 15.28 11.56
C PHE A 586 18.74 16.20 10.35
N GLY A 587 17.71 17.03 10.38
CA GLY A 587 17.55 18.05 9.35
C GLY A 587 16.35 18.98 9.55
N GLN A 588 16.36 20.08 8.82
CA GLN A 588 15.24 21.02 8.77
C GLN A 588 14.15 20.55 7.80
N VAL A 589 12.89 20.58 8.24
CA VAL A 589 11.75 20.20 7.40
C VAL A 589 11.40 21.33 6.42
N PRO A 590 11.32 21.07 5.10
CA PRO A 590 10.92 22.06 4.11
C PRO A 590 9.39 22.17 4.04
N LEU A 591 8.81 23.19 4.66
CA LEU A 591 7.36 23.42 4.66
C LEU A 591 6.86 23.87 3.30
N ASP A 592 5.68 23.37 2.95
CA ASP A 592 5.01 23.64 1.70
C ASP A 592 3.66 24.33 1.97
N ASP A 593 3.54 25.57 1.50
CA ASP A 593 2.34 26.40 1.68
C ASP A 593 1.35 26.23 0.49
N ARG A 594 1.66 25.38 -0.49
CA ARG A 594 0.76 25.11 -1.63
C ARG A 594 -0.49 24.37 -1.17
N ARG A 595 -1.62 24.70 -1.80
CA ARG A 595 -2.89 23.99 -1.60
C ARG A 595 -2.98 22.76 -2.51
N SER A 596 -3.46 21.65 -1.98
CA SER A 596 -3.84 20.47 -2.76
C SER A 596 -5.36 20.46 -3.00
N LEU A 597 -5.79 20.20 -4.24
CA LEU A 597 -7.19 19.95 -4.53
C LEU A 597 -7.60 18.57 -4.03
N TYR A 598 -6.72 17.57 -4.15
CA TYR A 598 -6.94 16.23 -3.63
C TYR A 598 -7.20 16.25 -2.11
N LEU A 599 -6.50 17.09 -1.35
CA LEU A 599 -6.75 17.25 0.08
C LEU A 599 -8.17 17.76 0.37
N GLN A 600 -8.72 18.62 -0.50
CA GLN A 600 -10.03 19.23 -0.33
C GLN A 600 -11.17 18.32 -0.76
N ILE A 601 -11.07 17.68 -1.93
CA ILE A 601 -12.17 16.91 -2.53
C ILE A 601 -12.00 15.41 -2.40
N GLY A 602 -10.78 14.94 -2.16
CA GLY A 602 -10.48 13.52 -2.00
C GLY A 602 -10.54 12.72 -3.29
N ASP A 603 -11.03 11.49 -3.17
CA ASP A 603 -10.98 10.49 -4.25
C ASP A 603 -12.06 10.67 -5.31
N VAL A 604 -12.59 11.89 -5.48
CA VAL A 604 -13.67 12.20 -6.45
C VAL A 604 -13.29 11.74 -7.86
N PHE A 605 -12.03 11.90 -8.27
CA PHE A 605 -11.56 11.41 -9.56
C PHE A 605 -11.70 9.88 -9.68
N ALA A 606 -11.16 9.13 -8.72
CA ALA A 606 -11.21 7.67 -8.72
C ALA A 606 -12.64 7.12 -8.58
N ALA A 607 -13.46 7.77 -7.75
CA ALA A 607 -14.89 7.48 -7.62
C ALA A 607 -15.64 7.74 -8.94
N SER A 608 -15.31 8.80 -9.68
CA SER A 608 -15.91 9.08 -10.99
C SER A 608 -15.55 8.01 -12.02
N CYS A 609 -14.31 7.50 -11.99
CA CYS A 609 -13.91 6.34 -12.80
C CYS A 609 -14.75 5.12 -12.45
N LEU A 610 -14.95 4.83 -11.16
CA LEU A 610 -15.78 3.70 -10.71
C LEU A 610 -17.23 3.83 -11.20
N VAL A 611 -17.83 5.02 -11.09
CA VAL A 611 -19.18 5.29 -11.61
C VAL A 611 -19.21 5.09 -13.13
N ALA A 612 -18.24 5.64 -13.87
CA ALA A 612 -18.15 5.47 -15.31
C ALA A 612 -17.98 3.99 -15.74
N MET A 613 -17.19 3.21 -14.99
CA MET A 613 -17.05 1.77 -15.18
C MET A 613 -18.39 1.05 -14.99
N LEU A 614 -19.13 1.35 -13.92
CA LEU A 614 -20.44 0.76 -13.66
C LEU A 614 -21.45 1.13 -14.75
N VAL A 615 -21.54 2.40 -15.15
CA VAL A 615 -22.40 2.85 -16.25
C VAL A 615 -22.03 2.13 -17.56
N GLY A 616 -20.75 2.03 -17.88
CA GLY A 616 -20.25 1.28 -19.03
C GLY A 616 -20.66 -0.20 -19.00
N CYS A 617 -20.71 -0.81 -17.81
CA CYS A 617 -21.14 -2.19 -17.60
C CYS A 617 -22.66 -2.41 -17.70
N PHE A 618 -23.49 -1.37 -17.57
CA PHE A 618 -24.96 -1.51 -17.56
C PHE A 618 -25.68 -0.80 -18.72
N LYS A 619 -25.01 0.04 -19.51
CA LYS A 619 -25.62 0.71 -20.67
C LYS A 619 -26.29 -0.31 -21.60
N ARG A 620 -27.61 -0.16 -21.80
CA ARG A 620 -28.35 -0.89 -22.85
C ARG A 620 -28.05 -0.21 -24.17
N VAL A 621 -27.38 -0.91 -25.08
CA VAL A 621 -27.27 -0.46 -26.46
C VAL A 621 -28.67 -0.57 -27.07
N HIS A 622 -29.35 0.57 -27.27
CA HIS A 622 -30.52 0.60 -28.15
C HIS A 622 -29.99 0.41 -29.55
N VAL A 623 -30.11 -0.81 -30.07
CA VAL A 623 -29.92 -1.06 -31.50
C VAL A 623 -31.10 -0.39 -32.18
N SER A 624 -30.91 0.82 -32.67
CA SER A 624 -31.79 1.36 -33.70
C SER A 624 -31.62 0.43 -34.90
N ALA A 625 -32.63 -0.40 -35.17
CA ALA A 625 -32.71 -1.12 -36.42
C ALA A 625 -32.77 -0.05 -37.53
N ALA A 626 -31.72 0.03 -38.32
CA ALA A 626 -31.66 0.78 -39.57
C ALA A 626 -31.35 -0.21 -40.68
#